data_AF-A0A2V3JBM7-F1
#
_entry.id   AF-A0A2V3JBM7-F1
#
_cell.length_a   1.000
_cell.length_b   1.000
_cell.length_c   1.000
_cell.angle_alpha   90.00
_cell.angle_beta   90.00
_cell.angle_gamma   90.00
#
_symmetry.space_group_name_H-M   'P 1'
#
loop_
_entity.id
_entity.type
_entity.pdbx_description
1 polymer ?
#
loop_
_entity_poly.entity_id
_entity_poly.type
_entity_poly.pdbx_seq_one_letter_code
_entity_poly.pdbx_strand_id
1 'polypeptide(L)'
;MRMKYTFAFTLLILAAVAGIASAQNAEAGAEGAGAVTDASWIAIAAGLSMAGAAIGSGIAISATGTAATGATAEKPEVFGRVLIFVALAEAVAIYGLLVAFMLLMKIP
;
A
#
# COMPACT_ATOMS: atom_id res chain seq x y z
N MET A 1 -2.34 15.97 20.75
CA MET A 1 -1.97 15.33 19.45
C MET A 1 -2.22 13.82 19.38
N ARG A 2 -2.24 13.06 20.50
CA ARG A 2 -2.47 11.59 20.48
C ARG A 2 -3.87 11.13 20.03
N MET A 3 -4.93 11.88 20.34
CA MET A 3 -6.32 11.50 20.00
C MET A 3 -6.63 11.46 18.50
N LYS A 4 -5.93 12.25 17.67
CA LYS A 4 -6.19 12.32 16.22
C LYS A 4 -5.76 11.05 15.50
N TYR A 5 -4.59 10.50 15.87
CA TYR A 5 -4.06 9.26 15.30
C TYR A 5 -4.82 8.04 15.81
N THR A 6 -5.23 8.02 17.08
CA THR A 6 -6.08 6.95 17.62
C THR A 6 -7.43 6.88 16.91
N PHE A 7 -8.07 8.03 16.65
CA PHE A 7 -9.34 8.06 15.93
C PHE A 7 -9.19 7.60 14.47
N ALA A 8 -8.17 8.07 13.75
CA ALA A 8 -7.89 7.63 12.38
C ALA A 8 -7.58 6.14 12.29
N PHE A 9 -6.82 5.61 13.26
CA PHE A 9 -6.47 4.19 13.34
C PHE A 9 -7.70 3.31 13.61
N THR A 10 -8.57 3.72 14.54
CA THR A 10 -9.83 3.01 14.82
C THR A 10 -10.78 3.04 13.61
N LEU A 11 -10.85 4.16 12.88
CA LEU A 11 -11.70 4.29 11.69
C LEU A 11 -11.19 3.40 10.54
N LEU A 12 -9.87 3.30 10.38
CA LEU A 12 -9.24 2.42 9.40
C LEU A 12 -9.49 0.94 9.72
N ILE A 13 -9.39 0.54 11.01
CA ILE A 13 -9.74 -0.81 11.46
C ILE A 13 -11.22 -1.10 11.21
N LEU A 14 -12.12 -0.16 11.51
CA LEU A 14 -13.56 -0.35 11.29
C LEU A 14 -13.89 -0.52 9.79
N ALA A 15 -13.25 0.27 8.92
CA ALA A 15 -13.40 0.15 7.47
C ALA A 15 -12.87 -1.20 6.94
N ALA A 16 -11.75 -1.69 7.49
CA ALA A 16 -11.20 -3.01 7.14
C ALA A 16 -12.13 -4.15 7.59
N VAL A 17 -12.69 -4.08 8.81
CA VAL A 17 -13.63 -5.09 9.34
C VAL A 17 -14.95 -5.08 8.56
N ALA A 18 -15.47 -3.91 8.21
CA ALA A 18 -16.67 -3.80 7.38
C ALA A 18 -16.46 -4.41 5.98
N GLY A 19 -15.28 -4.20 5.37
CA GLY A 19 -14.92 -4.80 4.09
C GLY A 19 -14.81 -6.33 4.13
N ILE A 20 -14.26 -6.89 5.22
CA ILE A 20 -14.19 -8.34 5.43
C ILE A 20 -15.58 -8.95 5.63
N ALA A 21 -16.47 -8.27 6.38
CA ALA A 21 -17.84 -8.72 6.58
C ALA A 21 -18.66 -8.76 5.27
N SER A 22 -18.44 -7.81 4.34
CA SER A 22 -19.09 -7.86 3.02
C SER A 22 -18.58 -8.99 2.13
N ALA A 23 -17.36 -9.48 2.33
CA ALA A 23 -16.78 -10.56 1.53
C ALA A 23 -17.34 -11.96 1.90
N GLN A 24 -17.79 -12.16 3.13
CA GLN A 24 -18.34 -13.46 3.57
C GLN A 24 -19.75 -13.76 3.04
N ASN A 25 -20.47 -12.78 2.49
CA ASN A 25 -21.89 -12.93 2.09
C ASN A 25 -22.10 -13.31 0.61
N ALA A 26 -21.05 -13.70 -0.13
CA ALA A 26 -21.07 -13.86 -1.59
C ALA A 26 -21.24 -15.32 -2.09
N GLU A 27 -21.98 -16.18 -1.39
CA GLU A 27 -22.28 -17.56 -1.88
C GLU A 27 -23.65 -17.75 -2.56
N ALA A 28 -24.42 -16.70 -2.82
CA ALA A 28 -25.69 -16.83 -3.56
C ALA A 28 -25.83 -15.75 -4.64
N GLY A 29 -25.94 -16.19 -5.90
CA GLY A 29 -25.83 -15.35 -7.08
C GLY A 29 -26.97 -14.35 -7.34
N ALA A 30 -26.73 -13.42 -8.27
CA ALA A 30 -27.73 -12.83 -9.15
C ALA A 30 -27.07 -11.93 -10.21
N GLU A 31 -27.46 -12.15 -11.46
CA GLU A 31 -27.23 -11.30 -12.62
C GLU A 31 -27.95 -9.94 -12.47
N GLY A 32 -27.27 -8.83 -12.73
CA GLY A 32 -27.87 -7.50 -12.76
C GLY A 32 -26.83 -6.39 -12.84
N ALA A 33 -27.05 -5.39 -13.72
CA ALA A 33 -26.18 -4.23 -13.89
C ALA A 33 -26.04 -3.45 -12.57
N GLY A 34 -24.94 -3.66 -11.84
CA GLY A 34 -24.75 -3.19 -10.47
C GLY A 34 -24.28 -4.27 -9.48
N ALA A 35 -24.15 -5.53 -9.90
CA ALA A 35 -23.58 -6.60 -9.08
C ALA A 35 -22.07 -6.41 -8.89
N VAL A 36 -21.61 -6.34 -7.63
CA VAL A 36 -20.19 -6.42 -7.29
C VAL A 36 -19.72 -7.84 -7.58
N THR A 37 -19.03 -8.01 -8.69
CA THR A 37 -18.46 -9.30 -9.10
C THR A 37 -17.16 -9.59 -8.33
N ASP A 38 -16.70 -10.84 -8.35
CA ASP A 38 -15.38 -11.21 -7.82
C ASP A 38 -14.26 -10.37 -8.47
N ALA A 39 -14.39 -10.03 -9.75
CA ALA A 39 -13.47 -9.13 -10.45
C ALA A 39 -13.45 -7.71 -9.86
N SER A 40 -14.60 -7.18 -9.44
CA SER A 40 -14.69 -5.87 -8.81
C SER A 40 -13.98 -5.85 -7.45
N TRP A 41 -14.11 -6.91 -6.65
CA TRP A 41 -13.40 -7.02 -5.37
C TRP A 41 -11.89 -7.20 -5.56
N ILE A 42 -11.47 -8.00 -6.54
CA ILE A 42 -10.04 -8.18 -6.88
C ILE A 42 -9.41 -6.84 -7.31
N ALA A 43 -10.11 -6.04 -8.12
CA ALA A 43 -9.63 -4.73 -8.54
C ALA A 43 -9.47 -3.75 -7.36
N ILE A 44 -10.42 -3.73 -6.42
CA ILE A 44 -10.32 -2.92 -5.19
C ILE A 44 -9.15 -3.40 -4.32
N ALA A 45 -8.99 -4.72 -4.15
CA ALA A 45 -7.88 -5.29 -3.39
C ALA A 45 -6.51 -4.95 -4.00
N ALA A 46 -6.39 -4.99 -5.32
CA ALA A 46 -5.18 -4.59 -6.04
C ALA A 46 -4.85 -3.11 -5.80
N GLY A 47 -5.85 -2.23 -5.88
CA GLY A 47 -5.69 -0.80 -5.58
C GLY A 47 -5.26 -0.54 -4.13
N LEU A 48 -5.87 -1.23 -3.16
CA LEU A 48 -5.53 -1.11 -1.75
C LEU A 48 -4.11 -1.60 -1.43
N SER A 49 -3.68 -2.72 -2.04
CA SER A 49 -2.31 -3.23 -1.92
C SER A 49 -1.28 -2.18 -2.35
N MET A 50 -1.47 -1.59 -3.54
CA MET A 50 -0.58 -0.56 -4.06
C MET A 50 -0.61 0.71 -3.20
N ALA A 51 -1.80 1.19 -2.82
CA ALA A 51 -1.94 2.41 -2.03
C ALA A 51 -1.27 2.29 -0.66
N GLY A 52 -1.46 1.17 0.05
CA GLY A 52 -0.82 0.91 1.34
C GLY A 52 0.70 0.87 1.23
N ALA A 53 1.22 0.17 0.22
CA ALA A 53 2.66 0.07 -0.03
C ALA A 53 3.29 1.41 -0.43
N ALA A 54 2.64 2.20 -1.28
CA ALA A 54 3.11 3.52 -1.69
C ALA A 54 3.18 4.50 -0.51
N ILE A 55 2.17 4.49 0.37
CA ILE A 55 2.16 5.33 1.57
C ILE A 55 3.30 4.92 2.51
N GLY A 56 3.46 3.63 2.76
CA GLY A 56 4.53 3.11 3.62
C GLY A 56 5.93 3.44 3.06
N SER A 57 6.14 3.20 1.77
CA SER A 57 7.38 3.54 1.07
C SER A 57 7.66 5.05 1.14
N GLY A 58 6.68 5.90 0.83
CA GLY A 58 6.86 7.35 0.85
C GLY A 58 7.29 7.89 2.22
N ILE A 59 6.74 7.34 3.31
CA ILE A 59 7.16 7.68 4.67
C ILE A 59 8.62 7.25 4.90
N ALA A 60 8.99 6.03 4.52
CA ALA A 60 10.34 5.53 4.67
C ALA A 60 11.34 6.37 3.86
N ILE A 61 11.03 6.66 2.59
CA ILE A 61 11.86 7.47 1.68
C ILE A 61 12.03 8.89 2.21
N SER A 62 11.01 9.49 2.81
CA SER A 62 11.13 10.84 3.38
C SER A 62 12.23 10.90 4.47
N ALA A 63 12.36 9.86 5.28
CA ALA A 63 13.38 9.76 6.31
C ALA A 63 14.75 9.35 5.74
N THR A 64 14.81 8.33 4.88
CA THR A 64 16.08 7.84 4.33
C THR A 64 16.67 8.81 3.31
N GLY A 65 15.85 9.48 2.51
CA GLY A 65 16.28 10.44 1.49
C GLY A 65 16.84 11.73 2.08
N THR A 66 16.23 12.26 3.14
CA THR A 66 16.75 13.43 3.86
C THR A 66 18.08 13.12 4.55
N ALA A 67 18.19 11.97 5.20
CA ALA A 67 19.44 11.49 5.79
C ALA A 67 20.53 11.25 4.72
N ALA A 68 20.16 10.65 3.58
CA ALA A 68 21.08 10.39 2.47
C ALA A 68 21.63 11.68 1.86
N THR A 69 20.78 12.67 1.66
CA THR A 69 21.17 13.98 1.14
C THR A 69 22.11 14.71 2.10
N GLY A 70 21.81 14.70 3.41
CA GLY A 70 22.66 15.29 4.44
C GLY A 70 24.04 14.61 4.53
N ALA A 71 24.07 13.27 4.54
CA ALA A 71 25.32 12.52 4.59
C ALA A 71 26.17 12.73 3.34
N THR A 72 25.55 12.81 2.16
CA THR A 72 26.25 13.07 0.89
C THR A 72 26.79 14.50 0.82
N ALA A 73 26.08 15.48 1.41
CA ALA A 73 26.56 16.86 1.46
C ALA A 73 27.83 17.01 2.31
N GLU A 74 27.97 16.23 3.39
CA GLU A 74 29.19 16.22 4.22
C GLU A 74 30.30 15.36 3.61
N LYS A 75 29.95 14.19 3.05
CA LYS A 75 30.89 13.18 2.53
C LYS A 75 30.41 12.65 1.18
N PRO A 76 30.78 13.30 0.06
CA PRO A 76 30.29 12.90 -1.26
C PRO A 76 30.70 11.47 -1.64
N GLU A 77 31.77 10.94 -1.06
CA GLU A 77 32.26 9.57 -1.30
C GLU A 77 31.30 8.50 -0.78
N VAL A 78 30.35 8.86 0.11
CA VAL A 78 29.37 7.90 0.64
C VAL A 78 28.13 7.74 -0.22
N PHE A 79 27.91 8.61 -1.22
CA PHE A 79 26.68 8.69 -2.03
C PHE A 79 26.13 7.32 -2.46
N GLY A 80 26.97 6.49 -3.10
CA GLY A 80 26.56 5.18 -3.59
C GLY A 80 26.09 4.22 -2.48
N ARG A 81 26.71 4.29 -1.29
CA ARG A 81 26.28 3.46 -0.14
C ARG A 81 24.97 3.95 0.45
N VAL A 82 24.75 5.26 0.52
CA VAL A 82 23.51 5.80 1.09
C VAL A 82 22.30 5.60 0.18
N LEU A 83 22.52 5.57 -1.14
CA LEU A 83 21.48 5.23 -2.12
C LEU A 83 20.91 3.82 -1.93
N ILE A 84 21.69 2.87 -1.42
CA ILE A 84 21.19 1.50 -1.15
C ILE A 84 20.05 1.54 -0.14
N PHE A 85 20.15 2.36 0.91
CA PHE A 85 19.08 2.47 1.92
C PHE A 85 17.81 3.13 1.35
N VAL A 86 17.95 4.12 0.47
CA VAL A 86 16.81 4.72 -0.23
C VAL A 86 16.15 3.72 -1.17
N ALA A 87 16.94 2.93 -1.90
CA ALA A 87 16.42 1.88 -2.79
C ALA A 87 15.72 0.76 -2.02
N LEU A 88 16.24 0.35 -0.85
CA LEU A 88 15.59 -0.64 0.01
C LEU A 88 14.26 -0.12 0.58
N ALA A 89 14.16 1.19 0.87
CA ALA A 89 12.87 1.78 1.24
C ALA A 89 11.86 1.70 0.08
N GLU A 90 12.30 1.97 -1.16
CA GLU A 90 11.42 1.93 -2.33
C GLU A 90 10.99 0.52 -2.75
N ALA A 91 11.76 -0.51 -2.40
CA ALA A 91 11.39 -1.89 -2.66
C ALA A 91 10.01 -2.25 -2.09
N VAL A 92 9.58 -1.61 -0.99
CA VAL A 92 8.24 -1.79 -0.40
C VAL A 92 7.13 -1.43 -1.40
N ALA A 93 7.26 -0.29 -2.11
CA ALA A 93 6.29 0.11 -3.12
C ALA A 93 6.27 -0.86 -4.31
N ILE A 94 7.45 -1.33 -4.74
CA ILE A 94 7.58 -2.29 -5.85
C ILE A 94 6.90 -3.62 -5.50
N TYR A 95 7.05 -4.12 -4.28
CA TYR A 95 6.35 -5.33 -3.84
C TYR A 95 4.83 -5.14 -3.79
N GLY A 96 4.35 -3.97 -3.35
CA GLY A 96 2.92 -3.65 -3.38
C GLY A 96 2.33 -3.60 -4.80
N LEU A 97 3.10 -3.04 -5.74
CA LEU A 97 2.78 -3.02 -7.17
C LEU A 97 2.76 -4.43 -7.76
N LEU A 98 3.76 -5.26 -7.42
CA LEU A 98 3.84 -6.64 -7.87
C LEU A 98 2.61 -7.45 -7.42
N VAL A 99 2.20 -7.31 -6.16
CA VAL A 99 0.98 -7.97 -5.65
C VAL A 99 -0.25 -7.43 -6.37
N ALA A 100 -0.35 -6.13 -6.61
CA ALA A 100 -1.46 -5.54 -7.36
C ALA A 100 -1.57 -6.12 -8.79
N PHE A 101 -0.44 -6.30 -9.48
CA PHE A 101 -0.42 -6.96 -10.80
C PHE A 101 -0.79 -8.44 -10.72
N MET A 102 -0.29 -9.17 -9.73
CA MET A 102 -0.66 -10.57 -9.51
C MET A 102 -2.18 -10.75 -9.31
N LEU A 103 -2.81 -9.82 -8.58
CA LEU A 103 -4.25 -9.80 -8.39
C LEU A 103 -4.97 -9.46 -9.70
N LEU A 104 -4.52 -8.44 -10.43
CA LEU A 104 -5.16 -8.03 -11.68
C LEU A 104 -5.10 -9.13 -12.75
N MET A 105 -4.00 -9.89 -12.84
CA MET A 105 -3.87 -11.04 -13.75
C MET A 105 -4.80 -12.21 -13.42
N LYS A 106 -5.45 -12.20 -12.24
CA LYS A 106 -6.44 -13.20 -11.84
C LYS A 106 -7.84 -12.88 -12.36
N ILE A 107 -8.07 -11.64 -12.79
CA ILE A 107 -9.32 -11.23 -13.44
C ILE A 107 -9.29 -11.79 -14.87
N PRO A 108 -10.32 -12.56 -15.27
CA PRO A 108 -10.40 -13.14 -16.62
C PRO A 108 -10.58 -12.10 -17.72
#